data_AF-A0A7L4NLU0-F1
#
_entry.id   AF-A0A7L4NLU0-F1
#
_cell.length_a   1.000
_cell.length_b   1.000
_cell.length_c   1.000
_cell.angle_alpha   90.00
_cell.angle_beta   90.00
_cell.angle_gamma   90.00
#
_symmetry.space_group_name_H-M   'P 1'
#
loop_
_entity.id
_entity.type
_entity.pdbx_description
1 polymer ?
#
loop_
_entity_poly.entity_id
_entity_poly.type
_entity_poly.pdbx_seq_one_letter_code
_entity_poly.pdbx_strand_id
1 'polypeptide(L)'
;APPPPPPPKGPPRRVLALLHQDLHPPGLLRALGSLPSTHLTLHGPPHPGPGTPRLVSVFSHPKKLGVTRKDETFTLLPDGSLRCLGVLREGEGEERPPPNRSGGSPTLQGTPLPFRLRLSEAERAARAALPPPYQISPPR
;
A
#
# COMPACT_ATOMS: atom_id res chain seq x y z
N ALA A 1 -46.17 -19.54 -6.06
CA ALA A 1 -45.02 -19.71 -6.97
C ALA A 1 -43.74 -19.34 -6.24
N PRO A 2 -42.64 -20.11 -6.36
CA PRO A 2 -41.36 -19.72 -5.79
C PRO A 2 -40.81 -18.47 -6.51
N PRO A 3 -40.04 -17.61 -5.83
CA PRO A 3 -39.42 -16.45 -6.46
C PRO A 3 -38.41 -16.88 -7.53
N PRO A 4 -38.25 -16.09 -8.60
CA PRO A 4 -37.30 -16.40 -9.67
C PRO A 4 -35.86 -16.38 -9.12
N PRO A 5 -34.97 -17.24 -9.65
CA PRO A 5 -33.57 -17.26 -9.25
C PRO A 5 -32.89 -15.93 -9.57
N PRO A 6 -31.90 -15.50 -8.75
CA PRO A 6 -31.15 -14.28 -9.02
C PRO A 6 -30.38 -14.39 -10.34
N PRO A 7 -30.22 -13.29 -11.08
CA PRO A 7 -29.51 -13.30 -12.35
C PRO A 7 -28.05 -13.75 -12.19
N PRO A 8 -27.47 -14.42 -13.20
CA PRO A 8 -26.10 -14.88 -13.15
C PRO A 8 -25.15 -13.68 -12.99
N LYS A 9 -24.26 -13.75 -11.99
CA LYS A 9 -23.21 -12.76 -11.80
C LYS A 9 -22.26 -12.85 -13.01
N GLY A 10 -22.18 -11.77 -13.79
CA GLY A 10 -21.24 -11.68 -14.92
C GLY A 10 -19.79 -11.86 -14.48
N PRO A 11 -18.86 -12.09 -15.42
CA PRO A 11 -17.45 -12.30 -15.11
C PRO A 11 -16.88 -11.09 -14.33
N PRO A 12 -15.97 -11.31 -13.38
CA PRO A 12 -15.38 -10.24 -12.60
C PRO A 12 -14.61 -9.27 -13.51
N ARG A 13 -14.94 -7.98 -13.44
CA ARG A 13 -14.22 -6.93 -14.17
C ARG A 13 -12.79 -6.83 -13.63
N ARG A 14 -11.79 -6.98 -14.51
CA ARG A 14 -10.37 -6.76 -14.17
C ARG A 14 -9.94 -5.41 -14.72
N VAL A 15 -9.25 -4.63 -13.88
CA VAL A 15 -8.69 -3.32 -14.24
C VAL A 15 -7.19 -3.40 -14.06
N LEU A 16 -6.44 -2.95 -15.06
CA LEU A 16 -4.99 -2.85 -15.03
C LEU A 16 -4.60 -1.39 -15.21
N ALA A 17 -3.66 -0.92 -14.39
CA ALA A 17 -3.15 0.44 -14.43
C ALA A 17 -1.62 0.41 -14.33
N LEU A 18 -0.97 1.26 -15.12
CA LEU A 18 0.47 1.48 -15.08
C LEU A 18 0.75 2.81 -14.38
N LEU A 19 1.73 2.80 -13.48
CA LEU A 19 2.06 3.94 -12.64
C LEU A 19 3.58 4.17 -12.65
N HIS A 20 4.00 5.36 -13.03
CA HIS A 20 5.40 5.77 -12.94
C HIS A 20 5.69 6.32 -11.55
N GLN A 21 6.52 5.62 -10.78
CA GLN A 21 6.80 5.99 -9.39
C GLN A 21 7.44 7.38 -9.26
N ASP A 22 8.26 7.77 -10.24
CA ASP A 22 9.04 9.01 -10.20
C ASP A 22 8.20 10.27 -10.47
N LEU A 23 6.99 10.11 -11.03
CA LEU A 23 6.11 11.22 -11.42
C LEU A 23 5.08 11.58 -10.34
N HIS A 24 5.01 10.82 -9.24
CA HIS A 24 3.95 10.96 -8.25
C HIS A 24 4.50 11.11 -6.83
N PRO A 25 3.83 11.91 -5.97
CA PRO A 25 4.26 12.08 -4.60
C PRO A 25 4.13 10.75 -3.82
N PRO A 26 5.03 10.47 -2.86
CA PRO A 26 5.02 9.22 -2.10
C PRO A 26 3.70 8.91 -1.37
N GLY A 27 2.96 9.95 -0.96
CA GLY A 27 1.65 9.79 -0.32
C GLY A 27 0.60 9.17 -1.25
N LEU A 28 0.58 9.57 -2.52
CA LEU A 28 -0.34 9.02 -3.53
C LEU A 28 0.02 7.57 -3.85
N LEU A 29 1.32 7.28 -4.05
CA LEU A 29 1.80 5.92 -4.29
C LEU A 29 1.38 4.97 -3.17
N ARG A 30 1.48 5.42 -1.91
CA ARG A 30 1.09 4.64 -0.73
C ARG A 30 -0.42 4.40 -0.67
N ALA A 31 -1.23 5.38 -1.03
CA ALA A 31 -2.69 5.22 -1.10
C ALA A 31 -3.07 4.20 -2.18
N LEU A 32 -2.51 4.35 -3.39
CA LEU A 32 -2.76 3.48 -4.53
C LEU A 32 -2.27 2.05 -4.30
N GLY A 33 -1.16 1.85 -3.59
CA GLY A 33 -0.61 0.52 -3.31
C GLY A 33 -1.55 -0.41 -2.54
N SER A 34 -2.55 0.13 -1.85
CA SER A 34 -3.54 -0.65 -1.08
C SER A 34 -4.82 -1.00 -1.84
N LEU A 35 -5.06 -0.39 -3.00
CA LEU A 35 -6.25 -0.61 -3.82
C LEU A 35 -6.21 -1.91 -4.64
N PRO A 36 -5.11 -2.27 -5.30
CA PRO A 36 -5.10 -3.43 -6.18
C PRO A 36 -5.01 -4.73 -5.38
N SER A 37 -5.70 -5.76 -5.86
CA SER A 37 -5.53 -7.12 -5.36
C SER A 37 -4.10 -7.63 -5.55
N THR A 38 -3.43 -7.15 -6.60
CA THR A 38 -2.03 -7.47 -6.92
C THR A 38 -1.37 -6.24 -7.52
N HIS A 39 -0.20 -5.83 -7.01
CA HIS A 39 0.62 -4.84 -7.68
C HIS A 39 2.00 -5.41 -8.03
N LEU A 40 2.53 -4.92 -9.14
CA LEU A 40 3.81 -5.34 -9.70
C LEU A 40 4.73 -4.13 -9.71
N THR A 41 5.93 -4.28 -9.14
CA THR A 41 6.97 -3.26 -9.19
C THR A 41 8.09 -3.76 -10.07
N LEU A 42 8.34 -3.03 -11.17
CA LEU A 42 9.48 -3.28 -12.05
C LEU A 42 10.69 -2.51 -11.53
N HIS A 43 11.80 -3.21 -11.29
CA HIS A 43 13.05 -2.61 -10.83
C HIS A 43 14.06 -2.48 -11.97
N GLY A 44 15.02 -1.57 -11.79
CA GLY A 44 16.12 -1.35 -12.72
C GLY A 44 15.87 -0.20 -13.70
N PRO A 45 16.83 0.06 -14.61
CA PRO A 45 16.78 1.20 -15.52
C PRO A 45 15.53 1.14 -16.42
N PRO A 46 14.99 2.30 -16.86
CA PRO A 46 13.79 2.34 -17.68
C PRO A 46 14.00 1.69 -19.06
N HIS A 47 15.21 1.75 -19.61
CA HIS A 47 15.55 1.24 -20.94
C HIS A 47 16.75 0.27 -20.97
N PRO A 48 16.62 -0.94 -20.40
CA PRO A 48 17.55 -2.01 -20.64
C PRO A 48 17.25 -2.60 -22.02
N GLY A 49 18.30 -2.90 -22.77
CA GLY A 49 18.16 -3.49 -24.10
C GLY A 49 17.34 -4.79 -24.07
N PRO A 50 16.75 -5.19 -25.21
CA PRO A 50 16.03 -6.46 -25.32
C PRO A 50 16.91 -7.62 -24.85
N GLY A 51 16.32 -8.58 -24.12
CA GLY A 51 17.05 -9.72 -23.55
C GLY A 51 17.72 -9.47 -22.19
N THR A 52 17.65 -8.26 -21.64
CA THR A 52 18.21 -7.98 -20.31
C THR A 52 17.24 -8.45 -19.21
N PRO A 53 17.72 -9.22 -18.21
CA PRO A 53 16.89 -9.62 -17.08
C PRO A 53 16.54 -8.42 -16.19
N ARG A 54 15.30 -8.40 -15.70
CA ARG A 54 14.74 -7.42 -14.79
C ARG A 54 14.13 -8.09 -13.59
N LEU A 55 14.28 -7.47 -12.42
CA LEU A 55 13.61 -7.91 -11.21
C LEU A 55 12.20 -7.31 -11.15
N VAL A 56 11.22 -8.15 -10.84
CA VAL A 56 9.83 -7.77 -10.60
C VAL A 56 9.44 -8.21 -9.19
N SER A 57 9.01 -7.26 -8.37
CA SER A 57 8.39 -7.57 -7.08
C SER A 57 6.87 -7.64 -7.24
N VAL A 58 6.30 -8.80 -6.95
CA VAL A 58 4.87 -9.07 -6.95
C VAL A 58 4.35 -9.01 -5.52
N PHE A 59 3.36 -8.17 -5.30
CA PHE A 59 2.68 -8.06 -4.02
C PHE A 59 1.22 -8.43 -4.21
N SER A 60 0.78 -9.48 -3.51
CA SER A 60 -0.61 -9.90 -3.52
C SER A 60 -1.26 -9.60 -2.17
N HIS A 61 -2.47 -9.07 -2.24
CA HIS A 61 -3.32 -8.78 -1.09
C HIS A 61 -4.49 -9.77 -1.07
N PRO A 62 -4.25 -11.07 -0.74
CA PRO A 62 -5.35 -12.01 -0.60
C PRO A 62 -6.28 -11.56 0.53
N LYS A 63 -7.59 -11.52 0.25
CA LYS A 63 -8.63 -11.02 1.18
C LYS A 63 -8.72 -11.75 2.54
N LYS A 64 -7.95 -12.81 2.74
CA LYS A 64 -8.06 -13.71 3.90
C LYS A 64 -6.74 -13.96 4.66
N LEU A 65 -5.58 -13.60 4.12
CA LEU A 65 -4.30 -14.10 4.66
C LEU A 65 -3.13 -13.16 4.33
N GLY A 66 -3.04 -12.03 5.03
CA GLY A 66 -1.86 -11.15 4.98
C GLY A 66 -1.52 -10.59 3.59
N VAL A 67 -0.35 -9.97 3.48
CA VAL A 67 0.22 -9.54 2.20
C VAL A 67 1.33 -10.53 1.87
N THR A 68 1.27 -11.17 0.69
CA THR A 68 2.35 -12.04 0.23
C THR A 68 3.24 -11.27 -0.74
N ARG A 69 4.55 -11.33 -0.52
CA ARG A 69 5.55 -10.71 -1.41
C ARG A 69 6.35 -11.82 -2.08
N LYS A 70 6.44 -11.72 -3.41
CA LYS A 70 7.22 -12.62 -4.23
C LYS A 70 8.11 -11.80 -5.16
N ASP A 71 9.41 -11.99 -5.05
CA ASP A 71 10.37 -11.36 -5.93
C ASP A 71 10.76 -12.36 -7.03
N GLU A 72 10.47 -12.01 -8.28
CA GLU A 72 10.65 -12.85 -9.47
C GLU A 72 11.51 -12.11 -10.49
N THR A 73 12.40 -12.84 -11.17
CA THR A 73 13.23 -12.24 -12.23
C THR A 73 12.66 -12.62 -13.59
N PHE A 74 12.48 -11.64 -14.47
CA PHE A 74 11.96 -11.82 -15.81
C PHE A 74 12.85 -11.19 -16.86
N THR A 75 12.87 -11.77 -18.06
CA THR A 75 13.49 -11.16 -19.25
C THR A 75 12.41 -10.84 -20.27
N LEU A 76 12.44 -9.64 -20.84
CA LEU A 76 11.62 -9.29 -21.99
C LEU A 76 12.29 -9.82 -23.26
N LEU A 77 11.58 -10.70 -23.96
CA LEU A 77 12.02 -11.30 -25.21
C LEU A 77 11.76 -10.34 -26.39
N PRO A 78 12.46 -10.50 -27.53
CA PRO A 78 12.29 -9.64 -28.70
C PRO A 78 10.87 -9.64 -29.30
N ASP A 79 10.11 -10.71 -29.05
CA ASP A 79 8.70 -10.85 -29.45
C ASP A 79 7.72 -10.16 -28.48
N GLY A 80 8.24 -9.47 -27.46
CA GLY A 80 7.45 -8.80 -26.43
C GLY A 80 6.94 -9.72 -25.32
N SER A 81 7.28 -11.02 -25.36
CA SER A 81 6.89 -11.95 -24.31
C SER A 81 7.82 -11.84 -23.09
N LEU A 82 7.29 -12.20 -21.91
CA LEU A 82 8.05 -12.22 -20.67
C LEU A 82 8.47 -13.65 -20.34
N ARG A 83 9.78 -13.87 -20.15
CA ARG A 83 10.32 -15.16 -19.68
C ARG A 83 10.70 -15.06 -18.21
N CYS A 84 10.07 -15.86 -17.35
CA CYS A 84 10.50 -16.00 -15.96
C CYS A 84 11.82 -16.77 -15.89
N LEU A 85 12.83 -16.18 -15.23
CA LEU A 85 14.13 -16.81 -14.98
C LEU A 85 14.19 -17.51 -13.61
N GLY A 86 13.22 -17.24 -12.73
CA GLY A 86 13.13 -17.88 -11.40
C GLY A 86 12.57 -16.95 -10.33
N VAL A 87 12.23 -17.55 -9.20
CA VAL A 87 11.78 -16.86 -7.98
C VAL A 87 13.00 -16.68 -7.08
N LEU A 88 13.33 -15.43 -6.74
CA LEU A 88 14.49 -15.14 -5.91
C LEU A 88 14.15 -15.25 -4.42
N ARG A 89 12.92 -14.84 -4.05
CA ARG A 89 12.46 -14.82 -2.67
C ARG A 89 10.94 -14.89 -2.64
N GLU A 90 10.42 -15.85 -1.88
CA GLU A 90 9.01 -15.94 -1.53
C GLU A 90 8.92 -15.83 -0.01
N GLY A 91 8.13 -14.87 0.47
CA GLY A 91 7.96 -14.66 1.90
C GLY A 91 6.61 -14.03 2.18
N GLU A 92 6.10 -14.27 3.39
CA GLU A 92 5.07 -13.42 3.95
C GLU A 92 5.66 -12.01 4.01
N GLY A 93 5.02 -11.08 3.28
CA GLY A 93 5.47 -9.70 3.26
C GLY A 93 5.40 -9.20 4.69
N GLU A 94 6.55 -8.78 5.22
CA GLU A 94 6.69 -8.20 6.55
C GLU A 94 5.48 -7.31 6.84
N GLU A 95 4.81 -7.66 7.94
CA GLU A 95 3.59 -7.07 8.45
C GLU A 95 3.63 -5.56 8.22
N ARG A 96 2.70 -5.08 7.37
CA ARG A 96 2.28 -3.68 7.42
C ARG A 96 2.04 -3.42 8.91
N PRO A 97 2.78 -2.50 9.56
CA PRO A 97 2.63 -2.33 10.99
C PRO A 97 1.14 -2.14 11.25
N PRO A 98 0.55 -2.88 12.20
CA PRO A 98 -0.88 -2.81 12.44
C PRO A 98 -1.23 -1.33 12.62
N PRO A 99 -2.42 -0.87 12.21
CA PRO A 99 -2.89 0.40 12.70
C PRO A 99 -2.96 0.22 14.22
N ASN A 100 -1.90 0.67 14.91
CA ASN A 100 -1.79 0.61 16.34
C ASN A 100 -2.92 1.50 16.84
N ARG A 101 -4.08 0.88 17.05
CA ARG A 101 -5.05 1.24 18.05
C ARG A 101 -4.38 0.98 19.40
N SER A 102 -3.41 1.80 19.71
CA SER A 102 -2.95 2.03 21.06
C SER A 102 -2.85 3.53 21.18
N GLY A 103 -3.43 4.09 22.24
CA GLY A 103 -3.25 5.49 22.62
C GLY A 103 -1.81 5.76 23.05
N GLY A 104 -0.87 5.51 22.14
CA GLY A 104 0.56 5.63 22.31
C GLY A 104 1.05 6.93 21.67
N SER A 105 1.86 7.65 22.43
CA SER A 105 2.55 8.88 22.04
C SER A 105 3.18 8.75 20.63
N PRO A 106 3.07 9.80 19.78
CA PRO A 106 3.64 9.77 18.44
C PRO A 106 5.16 9.61 18.50
N THR A 107 5.69 8.67 17.71
CA THR A 107 7.13 8.44 17.49
C THR A 107 7.49 8.83 16.06
N LEU A 108 8.69 9.39 15.86
CA LEU A 108 9.25 9.69 14.54
C LEU A 108 10.37 8.67 14.29
N GLN A 109 10.26 7.87 13.23
CA GLN A 109 11.28 6.87 12.83
C GLN A 109 11.79 5.97 13.97
N GLY A 110 10.88 5.42 14.78
CA GLY A 110 11.26 4.46 15.83
C GLY A 110 12.02 5.04 17.02
N THR A 111 12.30 6.34 17.04
CA THR A 111 12.80 7.04 18.23
C THR A 111 11.66 7.80 18.90
N PRO A 112 11.47 7.67 20.22
CA PRO A 112 10.55 8.53 20.95
C PRO A 112 11.02 9.98 20.80
N LEU A 113 10.12 10.85 20.34
CA LEU A 113 10.40 12.28 20.18
C LEU A 113 11.06 12.81 21.47
N PRO A 114 12.23 13.48 21.37
CA PRO A 114 13.05 13.79 22.54
C PRO A 114 12.38 14.79 23.50
N PHE A 115 11.36 15.52 23.05
CA PHE A 115 10.56 16.38 23.90
C PHE A 115 9.22 15.70 24.24
N ARG A 116 9.21 14.92 25.32
CA ARG A 116 7.93 14.71 26.02
C ARG A 116 7.54 16.04 26.64
N LEU A 117 6.68 16.81 25.96
CA LEU A 117 6.21 18.11 26.43
C LEU A 117 5.32 17.88 27.67
N ARG A 118 5.93 17.95 28.86
CA ARG A 118 5.25 17.80 30.14
C ARG A 118 4.51 19.10 30.46
N LEU A 119 3.29 19.20 29.95
CA LEU A 119 2.41 20.31 30.25
C LEU A 119 2.01 20.28 31.73
N SER A 120 2.19 21.41 32.40
CA SER A 120 1.55 21.71 33.68
C SER A 120 0.03 21.64 33.56
N GLU A 121 -0.67 21.61 34.70
CA GLU A 121 -2.13 21.60 34.72
C GLU A 121 -2.72 22.84 34.02
N ALA A 122 -2.11 24.01 34.24
CA ALA A 122 -2.50 25.26 33.60
C ALA A 122 -2.34 25.21 32.07
N GLU A 123 -1.21 24.70 31.56
CA GLU A 123 -0.98 24.60 30.10
C GLU A 123 -1.90 23.55 29.45
N ARG A 124 -2.23 22.48 30.16
CA ARG A 124 -3.19 21.48 29.69
C ARG A 124 -4.59 22.08 29.58
N ALA A 125 -5.01 22.87 30.58
CA ALA A 125 -6.27 23.61 30.55
C ALA A 125 -6.31 24.62 29.40
N ALA A 126 -5.22 25.37 29.20
CA ALA A 126 -5.10 26.32 28.10
C ALA A 126 -5.21 25.63 26.72
N ARG A 127 -4.54 24.49 26.54
CA ARG A 127 -4.65 23.70 25.30
C ARG A 127 -6.07 23.17 25.07
N ALA A 128 -6.78 22.78 26.13
CA ALA A 128 -8.16 22.30 26.02
C ALA A 128 -9.14 23.42 25.66
N ALA A 129 -8.84 24.66 26.04
CA ALA A 129 -9.64 25.84 25.73
C ALA A 129 -9.44 26.35 24.28
N LEU A 130 -8.42 25.88 23.56
CA LEU A 130 -8.22 26.26 22.18
C LEU A 130 -9.27 25.62 21.28
N PRO A 131 -10.06 26.41 20.52
CA PRO A 131 -10.98 25.85 19.55
C PRO A 131 -10.20 25.11 18.45
N PRO A 132 -10.70 23.95 17.97
CA PRO A 132 -10.05 23.26 16.88
C PRO A 132 -10.05 24.16 15.63
N PRO A 133 -9.00 24.08 14.79
CA PRO A 133 -8.87 24.96 13.62
C PRO A 133 -9.94 24.73 12.54
N TYR A 134 -10.77 23.69 12.68
CA TYR A 134 -11.89 23.40 11.79
C TYR A 134 -13.12 22.99 12.60
N GLN A 135 -14.28 23.53 12.24
CA GLN A 135 -15.57 23.17 12.82
C GLN A 135 -16.12 21.95 12.09
N ILE A 136 -16.18 20.81 12.76
CA ILE A 136 -16.83 19.61 12.23
C ILE A 136 -18.30 19.70 12.61
N SER A 137 -19.17 19.99 11.64
CA SER A 137 -20.62 19.98 11.87
C SER A 137 -21.07 18.57 12.28
N PRO A 138 -21.95 18.44 13.30
CA PRO A 138 -22.44 17.14 13.71
C PRO A 138 -23.26 16.48 12.58
N PRO A 139 -23.25 15.15 12.50
CA PRO A 139 -24.03 14.42 11.50
C PRO A 139 -25.53 14.64 11.74
N ARG A 140 -26.26 14.80 10.64
CA ARG A 140 -27.70 15.04 10.61
C ARG A 140 -28.51 13.76 10.79
#